data_AF-A0A0W1AGF3-F1
#
_entry.id   AF-A0A0W1AGF3-F1
#
_cell.length_a   1.000
_cell.length_b   1.000
_cell.length_c   1.000
_cell.angle_alpha   90.00
_cell.angle_beta   90.00
_cell.angle_gamma   90.00
#
_symmetry.space_group_name_H-M   'P 1'
#
loop_
_entity.id
_entity.type
_entity.pdbx_description
1 polymer ?
#
loop_
_entity_poly.entity_id
_entity_poly.type
_entity_poly.pdbx_seq_one_letter_code
_entity_poly.pdbx_strand_id
1 'polypeptide(L)'
;MITSFVTISINDAVIPHYASIHKELTSERRAKKQVIDKEIKNLDNIIKKADPLAKSRLVNAREALVEAREKIKSDRKMETDSQYANGHNSEWSTLHNRSGNSAQTFFREFVQRTEEDHAVKSALEIN
;
A
#
# COMPACT_ATOMS: atom_id res chain seq x y z
N MET A 1 38.98 -14.28 -40.90
CA MET A 1 38.85 -14.61 -39.47
C MET A 1 37.79 -13.71 -38.86
N ILE A 2 36.68 -14.34 -38.49
CA ILE A 2 35.58 -13.98 -37.57
C ILE A 2 36.14 -13.29 -36.31
N THR A 3 35.59 -12.29 -35.63
CA THR A 3 34.36 -11.48 -35.68
C THR A 3 34.55 -10.31 -34.72
N SER A 4 33.99 -9.14 -35.03
CA SER A 4 33.76 -8.06 -34.08
C SER A 4 32.87 -8.53 -32.92
N PHE A 5 33.26 -8.23 -31.69
CA PHE A 5 32.33 -8.24 -30.56
C PHE A 5 32.42 -6.90 -29.83
N VAL A 6 31.53 -5.99 -30.22
CA VAL A 6 31.07 -4.93 -29.33
C VAL A 6 30.05 -5.59 -28.41
N THR A 7 30.46 -5.99 -27.21
CA THR A 7 29.51 -6.38 -26.17
C THR A 7 28.95 -5.12 -25.55
N ILE A 8 27.83 -4.63 -26.08
CA ILE A 8 26.95 -3.72 -25.35
C ILE A 8 26.38 -4.55 -24.19
N SER A 9 26.80 -4.26 -22.95
CA SER A 9 26.12 -4.80 -21.76
C SER A 9 24.82 -4.01 -21.58
N ILE A 10 23.73 -4.54 -22.14
CA ILE A 10 22.38 -3.92 -22.14
C ILE A 10 21.64 -4.13 -20.81
N ASN A 11 22.24 -4.75 -19.80
CA ASN A 11 21.48 -5.28 -18.65
C ASN A 11 22.01 -4.86 -17.28
N ASP A 12 22.66 -3.70 -17.14
CA ASP A 12 22.64 -3.05 -15.82
C ASP A 12 21.30 -2.34 -15.71
N ALA A 13 20.26 -3.15 -15.45
CA ALA A 13 18.93 -2.65 -15.13
C ALA A 13 19.11 -1.84 -13.85
N VAL A 14 19.24 -0.53 -14.01
CA VAL A 14 19.18 0.43 -12.91
C VAL A 14 17.88 0.13 -12.19
N ILE A 15 17.97 -0.62 -11.09
CA ILE A 15 16.84 -0.88 -10.20
C ILE A 15 16.32 0.51 -9.85
N PRO A 16 15.10 0.88 -10.26
CA PRO A 16 14.57 2.21 -9.99
C PRO A 16 14.65 2.41 -8.49
N HIS A 17 15.55 3.30 -8.07
CA HIS A 17 15.87 3.58 -6.69
C HIS A 17 14.56 3.71 -5.91
N TYR A 18 14.43 3.11 -4.72
CA TYR A 18 13.21 3.00 -3.88
C TYR A 18 12.30 4.25 -3.83
N ALA A 19 12.86 5.44 -4.10
CA ALA A 19 12.15 6.69 -4.34
C ALA A 19 11.12 6.65 -5.49
N SER A 20 11.32 5.83 -6.53
CA SER A 20 10.43 5.69 -7.69
C SER A 20 9.09 5.07 -7.28
N ILE A 21 9.12 3.91 -6.61
CA ILE A 21 7.92 3.21 -6.13
C ILE A 21 7.16 4.07 -5.12
N HIS A 22 7.87 4.74 -4.19
CA HIS A 22 7.22 5.64 -3.24
C HIS A 22 6.47 6.78 -3.94
N LYS A 23 7.07 7.38 -4.98
CA LYS A 23 6.46 8.46 -5.76
C LYS A 23 5.28 7.96 -6.60
N GLU A 24 5.45 6.84 -7.30
CA GLU A 24 4.44 6.20 -8.15
C GLU A 24 3.18 5.84 -7.36
N LEU A 25 3.33 5.23 -6.18
CA LEU A 25 2.20 4.84 -5.33
C LEU A 25 1.55 6.01 -4.56
N THR A 26 2.01 7.25 -4.73
CA THR A 26 1.46 8.41 -4.00
C THR A 26 0.05 8.76 -4.45
N SER A 27 -0.21 8.73 -5.75
CA SER A 27 -1.54 9.00 -6.32
C SER A 27 -2.56 7.98 -5.83
N GLU A 28 -2.22 6.69 -5.87
CA GLU A 28 -3.05 5.59 -5.41
C GLU A 28 -3.41 5.74 -3.93
N ARG A 29 -2.44 6.04 -3.07
CA ARG A 29 -2.71 6.30 -1.64
C ARG A 29 -3.62 7.50 -1.43
N ARG A 30 -3.46 8.57 -2.21
CA ARG A 30 -4.33 9.75 -2.14
C ARG A 30 -5.74 9.39 -2.57
N ALA A 31 -5.91 8.59 -3.62
CA ALA A 31 -7.22 8.10 -4.06
C ALA A 31 -7.90 7.26 -2.97
N LYS A 32 -7.19 6.29 -2.38
CA LYS A 32 -7.69 5.47 -1.26
C LYS A 32 -8.16 6.33 -0.08
N LYS A 33 -7.37 7.33 0.32
CA LYS A 33 -7.76 8.28 1.37
C LYS A 33 -8.99 9.11 1.00
N GLN A 34 -9.07 9.58 -0.25
CA GLN A 34 -10.22 10.37 -0.71
C GLN A 34 -11.52 9.58 -0.70
N VAL A 35 -11.48 8.27 -1.00
CA VAL A 35 -12.66 7.40 -0.88
C VAL A 35 -13.14 7.35 0.57
N ILE A 36 -12.23 7.05 1.51
CA ILE A 36 -12.57 7.01 2.95
C ILE A 36 -13.06 8.39 3.46
N ASP A 37 -12.41 9.49 3.04
CA ASP A 37 -12.81 10.84 3.42
C ASP A 37 -14.26 11.16 2.96
N LYS A 38 -14.66 10.68 1.76
CA LYS A 38 -16.03 10.81 1.27
C LYS A 38 -17.02 10.01 2.13
N GLU A 39 -16.66 8.79 2.51
CA GLU A 39 -17.50 7.93 3.35
C GLU A 39 -17.68 8.49 4.76
N ILE A 40 -16.60 9.00 5.37
CA ILE A 40 -16.65 9.70 6.67
C ILE A 40 -17.60 10.90 6.57
N LYS A 41 -17.47 11.72 5.52
CA LYS A 41 -18.35 12.88 5.31
C LYS A 41 -19.82 12.47 5.14
N ASN A 42 -20.06 11.34 4.46
CA ASN A 42 -21.41 10.81 4.30
C ASN A 42 -22.00 10.37 5.65
N LEU A 43 -21.24 9.59 6.43
CA LEU A 43 -21.64 9.19 7.78
C LEU A 43 -21.87 10.38 8.71
N ASP A 44 -21.03 11.41 8.66
CA ASP A 44 -21.22 12.64 9.43
C ASP A 44 -22.57 13.31 9.11
N ASN A 45 -22.98 13.30 7.84
CA ASN A 45 -24.28 13.85 7.43
C ASN A 45 -25.45 12.97 7.90
N ILE A 46 -25.29 11.64 7.89
CA ILE A 46 -26.30 10.70 8.38
C ILE A 46 -26.44 10.83 9.90
N ILE A 47 -25.33 10.85 10.65
CA ILE A 47 -25.29 10.98 12.12
C ILE A 47 -26.00 12.26 12.58
N LYS A 48 -25.86 13.37 11.85
CA LYS A 48 -26.56 14.64 12.15
C LYS A 48 -28.08 14.53 12.05
N LYS A 49 -28.58 13.62 11.22
CA LYS A 49 -30.02 13.43 10.95
C LYS A 49 -30.59 12.16 11.59
N ALA A 50 -29.75 11.34 12.22
CA ALA A 50 -30.13 10.02 12.72
C ALA A 50 -30.83 10.08 14.08
N ASP A 51 -31.71 9.10 14.29
CA ASP A 51 -32.32 8.81 15.60
C ASP A 51 -31.22 8.49 16.65
N PRO A 52 -31.34 8.98 17.90
CA PRO A 52 -30.46 8.63 19.01
C PRO A 52 -30.12 7.14 19.13
N LEU A 53 -31.06 6.23 18.85
CA LEU A 53 -30.84 4.78 18.97
C LEU A 53 -29.89 4.22 17.90
N ALA A 54 -29.91 4.79 16.69
CA ALA A 54 -29.05 4.38 15.58
C ALA A 54 -27.68 5.10 15.63
N LYS A 55 -27.59 6.20 16.37
CA LYS A 55 -26.43 7.09 16.40
C LYS A 55 -25.16 6.39 16.91
N SER A 56 -25.27 5.54 17.92
CA SER A 56 -24.11 4.82 18.48
C SER A 56 -23.44 3.91 17.45
N ARG A 57 -24.23 3.13 16.70
CA ARG A 57 -23.71 2.25 15.64
C ARG A 57 -23.04 3.05 14.51
N LEU A 58 -23.63 4.18 14.14
CA LEU A 58 -23.08 5.06 13.11
C LEU A 58 -21.77 5.73 13.55
N VAL A 59 -21.67 6.12 14.82
CA VAL A 59 -20.42 6.66 15.39
C VAL A 59 -19.33 5.60 15.39
N ASN A 60 -19.62 4.36 15.81
CA ASN A 60 -18.64 3.27 15.77
C ASN A 60 -18.17 2.99 14.33
N ALA A 61 -19.09 2.98 13.36
CA ALA A 61 -18.73 2.80 11.95
C ALA A 61 -17.84 3.95 11.44
N ARG A 62 -18.12 5.19 11.85
CA ARG A 62 -17.28 6.34 11.53
C ARG A 62 -15.89 6.23 12.15
N GLU A 63 -15.79 5.80 13.40
CA GLU A 63 -14.50 5.58 14.08
C GLU A 63 -13.66 4.51 13.36
N ALA A 64 -14.28 3.41 12.93
CA ALA A 64 -13.61 2.38 12.14
C ALA A 64 -13.04 2.93 10.81
N LEU A 65 -13.77 3.83 10.13
CA LEU A 65 -13.25 4.48 8.92
C LEU A 65 -12.08 5.44 9.21
N VAL A 66 -12.13 6.17 10.32
CA VAL A 66 -11.01 7.02 10.76
C VAL A 66 -9.78 6.18 11.05
N GLU A 67 -9.94 5.03 11.73
CA GLU A 67 -8.85 4.09 11.97
C GLU A 67 -8.29 3.53 10.66
N ALA A 68 -9.16 3.11 9.73
CA ALA A 68 -8.74 2.61 8.42
C ALA A 68 -7.96 3.67 7.62
N ARG A 69 -8.36 4.94 7.71
CA ARG A 69 -7.65 6.06 7.08
C ARG A 69 -6.24 6.24 7.63
N GLU A 70 -6.07 6.14 8.94
CA GLU A 70 -4.75 6.24 9.58
C GLU A 70 -3.91 4.99 9.31
N LYS A 71 -4.53 3.80 9.19
CA LYS A 71 -3.85 2.56 8.80
C LYS A 71 -3.12 2.69 7.46
N ILE A 72 -3.69 3.39 6.48
CA ILE A 72 -2.99 3.67 5.19
C ILE A 72 -1.63 4.38 5.40
N LYS A 73 -1.49 5.19 6.45
CA LYS A 73 -0.24 5.90 6.76
C LYS A 73 0.73 5.00 7.54
N SER A 74 0.25 4.19 8.46
CA SER A 74 1.08 3.29 9.28
C SER A 74 1.56 2.08 8.49
N ASP A 75 0.68 1.47 7.68
CA ASP A 75 0.93 0.20 7.01
C ASP A 75 2.03 0.29 5.93
N ARG A 76 2.23 1.47 5.36
CA ARG A 76 3.21 1.69 4.28
C ARG A 76 4.67 1.74 4.74
N LYS A 77 4.91 1.83 6.05
CA LYS A 77 6.26 2.02 6.61
C LYS A 77 6.64 0.77 7.38
N MET A 78 7.75 0.15 6.97
CA MET A 78 8.41 -0.90 7.72
C MET A 78 9.39 -0.28 8.71
N GLU A 79 9.47 -0.86 9.90
CA GLU A 79 10.32 -0.48 11.00
C GLU A 79 11.03 -1.74 11.52
N THR A 80 12.16 -1.52 12.17
CA THR A 80 12.92 -2.54 12.89
C THR A 80 12.52 -2.53 14.36
N ASP A 81 12.72 -3.66 15.04
CA ASP A 81 12.48 -3.79 16.48
C ASP A 81 13.28 -2.79 17.34
N SER A 82 14.42 -2.30 16.82
CA SER A 82 15.26 -1.30 17.46
C SER A 82 15.42 -0.08 16.58
N GLN A 83 15.30 1.11 17.18
CA GLN A 83 15.50 2.40 16.51
C GLN A 83 16.91 2.61 15.94
N TYR A 84 17.90 1.83 16.41
CA TYR A 84 19.30 1.91 15.96
C TYR A 84 19.66 0.82 14.95
N ALA A 85 18.75 -0.12 14.68
CA ALA A 85 19.00 -1.17 13.70
C ALA A 85 18.90 -0.63 12.27
N ASN A 86 19.82 -1.07 11.42
CA ASN A 86 19.76 -0.77 9.99
C ASN A 86 18.79 -1.74 9.31
N GLY A 87 17.58 -1.25 8.99
CA GLY A 87 16.55 -2.05 8.32
C GLY A 87 16.95 -2.66 6.97
N HIS A 88 18.00 -2.15 6.32
CA HIS A 88 18.53 -2.76 5.08
C HIS A 88 19.24 -4.09 5.31
N ASN A 89 19.76 -4.31 6.52
CA ASN A 89 20.50 -5.52 6.90
C ASN A 89 19.73 -6.37 7.91
N SER A 90 18.49 -5.98 8.23
CA SER A 90 17.64 -6.71 9.15
C SER A 90 16.98 -7.89 8.46
N GLU A 91 16.91 -9.01 9.19
CA GLU A 91 16.13 -10.18 8.78
C GLU A 91 14.66 -9.79 8.59
N TRP A 92 14.00 -10.38 7.61
CA TRP A 92 12.58 -10.11 7.29
C TRP A 92 11.65 -10.34 8.48
N SER A 93 12.01 -11.27 9.38
CA SER A 93 11.25 -11.59 10.60
C SER A 93 11.28 -10.46 11.65
N THR A 94 12.27 -9.59 11.59
CA THR A 94 12.48 -8.44 12.51
C THR A 94 11.97 -7.12 11.93
N LEU A 95 11.42 -7.18 10.72
CA LEU A 95 10.79 -6.05 10.05
C LEU A 95 9.28 -6.16 10.20
N HIS A 96 8.68 -5.14 10.79
CA HIS A 96 7.24 -5.02 10.92
C HIS A 96 6.78 -3.61 10.59
N ASN A 97 5.54 -3.45 10.16
CA ASN A 97 4.97 -2.10 10.03
C ASN A 97 4.49 -1.59 11.40
N ARG A 98 4.10 -0.32 11.45
CA ARG A 98 3.56 0.32 12.67
C ARG A 98 2.24 -0.28 13.17
N SER A 99 1.58 -1.08 12.35
CA SER A 99 0.35 -1.81 12.70
C SER A 99 0.64 -3.25 13.14
N GLY A 100 1.92 -3.66 13.18
CA GLY A 100 2.36 -4.99 13.61
C GLY A 100 2.45 -6.06 12.52
N ASN A 101 2.18 -5.74 11.25
CA ASN A 101 2.30 -6.73 10.18
C ASN A 101 3.77 -6.96 9.83
N SER A 102 4.16 -8.22 9.66
CA SER A 102 5.51 -8.59 9.23
C SER A 102 5.80 -8.14 7.79
N ALA A 103 7.09 -8.02 7.45
CA ALA A 103 7.54 -7.74 6.08
C ALA A 103 6.97 -8.75 5.08
N GLN A 104 6.96 -10.04 5.41
CA GLN A 104 6.46 -11.09 4.53
C GLN A 104 4.98 -10.87 4.17
N THR A 105 4.14 -10.56 5.17
CA THR A 105 2.71 -10.27 4.93
C THR A 105 2.55 -9.02 4.07
N PHE A 106 3.27 -7.95 4.40
CA PHE A 106 3.24 -6.70 3.63
C PHE A 106 3.64 -6.90 2.16
N PHE A 107 4.75 -7.59 1.89
CA PHE A 107 5.23 -7.81 0.53
C PHE A 107 4.28 -8.71 -0.27
N ARG A 108 3.74 -9.77 0.35
CA ARG A 108 2.75 -10.64 -0.31
C ARG A 108 1.51 -9.84 -0.74
N GLU A 109 0.96 -9.03 0.17
CA GLU A 109 -0.21 -8.18 -0.13
C GLU A 109 0.12 -7.09 -1.16
N PHE A 110 1.35 -6.56 -1.14
CA PHE A 110 1.80 -5.61 -2.14
C PHE A 110 1.86 -6.23 -3.54
N VAL A 111 2.47 -7.41 -3.67
CA VAL A 111 2.54 -8.13 -4.95
C VAL A 111 1.14 -8.47 -5.46
N GLN A 112 0.29 -9.03 -4.60
CA GLN A 112 -1.09 -9.36 -4.97
C GLN A 112 -1.86 -8.13 -5.49
N ARG A 113 -1.81 -7.00 -4.78
CA ARG A 113 -2.46 -5.76 -5.25
C ARG A 113 -1.87 -5.26 -6.56
N THR A 114 -0.55 -5.38 -6.72
CA THR A 114 0.11 -4.98 -7.97
C THR A 114 -0.34 -5.85 -9.13
N GLU A 115 -0.53 -7.15 -8.91
CA GLU A 115 -1.10 -8.04 -9.93
C GLU A 115 -2.55 -7.67 -10.25
N GLU A 116 -3.37 -7.36 -9.24
CA GLU A 116 -4.77 -6.98 -9.43
C GLU A 116 -4.93 -5.64 -10.18
N ASP A 117 -4.14 -4.63 -9.82
CA ASP A 117 -4.28 -3.24 -10.27
C ASP A 117 -3.43 -2.92 -11.51
N HIS A 118 -2.31 -3.63 -11.71
CA HIS A 118 -1.29 -3.27 -12.70
C HIS A 118 -0.82 -4.42 -13.61
N ALA A 119 -1.21 -5.68 -13.37
CA ALA A 119 -0.82 -6.75 -14.29
C ALA A 119 -1.43 -6.54 -15.68
N VAL A 120 -0.65 -6.88 -16.71
CA VAL A 120 -1.17 -7.06 -18.06
C VAL A 120 -2.04 -8.31 -18.05
N LYS A 121 -3.35 -8.12 -17.91
CA LYS A 121 -4.32 -9.22 -17.97
C LYS A 121 -4.46 -9.62 -19.43
N SER A 122 -4.17 -10.89 -19.75
CA SER A 122 -4.46 -11.44 -21.08
C SER A 122 -5.94 -11.24 -21.37
N ALA A 123 -6.25 -10.78 -22.59
CA ALA A 123 -7.63 -10.67 -23.02
C ALA A 123 -8.29 -12.04 -22.95
N LEU A 124 -9.50 -12.11 -22.40
CA LEU A 124 -10.31 -13.32 -22.44
C LEU A 124 -10.48 -13.73 -23.92
N GLU A 125 -9.99 -14.91 -24.28
CA GLU A 125 -10.35 -15.53 -25.55
C GLU A 125 -11.84 -15.81 -25.50
N ILE A 126 -12.61 -15.02 -26.25
CA ILE A 126 -14.02 -15.27 -26.50
C ILE A 126 -14.06 -16.39 -27.53
N ASN A 127 -14.35 -17.62 -27.07
CA ASN A 127 -14.75 -18.74 -27.93
C ASN A 127 -16.24 -18.64 -28.29
#